data_AF-A0A1H7FQT1-F1
#
_entry.id   AF-A0A1H7FQT1-F1
#
_cell.length_a   1.000
_cell.length_b   1.000
_cell.length_c   1.000
_cell.angle_alpha   90.00
_cell.angle_beta   90.00
_cell.angle_gamma   90.00
#
_symmetry.space_group_name_H-M   'P 1'
#
loop_
_entity.id
_entity.type
_entity.pdbx_description
1 polymer ?
#
loop_
_entity_poly.entity_id
_entity_poly.type
_entity_poly.pdbx_seq_one_letter_code
_entity_poly.pdbx_strand_id
1 'polypeptide(L)'
;MMHRVTSEYDYLSQMIPHHQEAVTAARQLRRSNRPELRQLGQSIVTTQTAEINQMKRWLARWYPQSPTPAPTPAHTMMPDLSALSGDQLDKTFLQYMIPHHLMAIMMSQQLLRHQLAQHPQVASFARKVRDDQWAEVRRMRHWLTQWYGHQGMPCVPRMPGTPGTPGTPGTPGTPETPEATPGTGQTLPPGHESQATSTQPTPTGT
;
A
#
# COMPACT_ATOMS: atom_id res chain seq x y z
N MET A 1 10.28 0.92 -18.11
CA MET A 1 11.07 2.10 -17.69
C MET A 1 10.61 2.45 -16.29
N MET A 2 11.49 2.46 -15.27
CA MET A 2 11.10 2.89 -13.93
C MET A 2 10.77 4.40 -13.99
N HIS A 3 9.54 4.77 -13.64
CA HIS A 3 9.11 6.16 -13.71
C HIS A 3 9.85 6.97 -12.64
N ARG A 4 10.59 7.99 -13.10
CA ARG A 4 11.37 8.90 -12.26
C ARG A 4 10.48 10.08 -11.88
N VAL A 5 10.37 10.38 -10.59
CA VAL A 5 9.78 11.63 -10.11
C VAL A 5 10.76 12.77 -10.37
N THR A 6 10.31 13.78 -11.12
CA THR A 6 11.15 14.91 -11.58
C THR A 6 10.75 16.25 -10.97
N SER A 7 9.54 16.38 -10.44
CA SER A 7 9.04 17.58 -9.77
C SER A 7 7.90 17.25 -8.81
N GLU A 8 7.46 18.22 -8.00
CA GLU A 8 6.24 18.09 -7.18
C GLU A 8 4.99 17.87 -8.04
N TYR A 9 4.82 18.64 -9.12
CA TYR A 9 3.72 18.47 -10.06
C TYR A 9 3.70 17.06 -10.65
N ASP A 10 4.87 16.57 -11.07
CA ASP A 10 5.05 15.23 -11.63
C ASP A 10 4.68 14.13 -10.62
N TYR A 11 5.09 14.27 -9.36
CA TYR A 11 4.67 13.37 -8.28
C TYR A 11 3.15 13.35 -8.11
N LEU A 12 2.50 14.51 -7.97
CA LEU A 12 1.06 14.60 -7.76
C LEU A 12 0.26 14.07 -8.95
N SER A 13 0.68 14.43 -10.16
CA SER A 13 0.00 14.02 -11.40
C SER A 13 0.09 12.52 -11.65
N GLN A 14 1.21 11.87 -11.31
CA GLN A 14 1.37 10.41 -11.42
C GLN A 14 0.74 9.65 -10.25
N MET A 15 0.74 10.19 -9.04
CA MET A 15 0.22 9.48 -7.86
C MET A 15 -1.31 9.36 -7.88
N ILE A 16 -2.01 10.28 -8.55
CA ILE A 16 -3.48 10.22 -8.73
C ILE A 16 -3.91 8.93 -9.46
N PRO A 17 -3.50 8.66 -10.71
CA PRO A 17 -3.88 7.42 -11.40
C PRO A 17 -3.37 6.17 -10.69
N HIS A 18 -2.18 6.22 -10.09
CA HIS A 18 -1.66 5.12 -9.27
C HIS A 18 -2.59 4.80 -8.08
N HIS A 19 -3.13 5.81 -7.37
CA HIS A 19 -4.10 5.57 -6.31
C HIS A 19 -5.46 5.10 -6.84
N GLN A 20 -5.91 5.59 -8.00
CA GLN A 20 -7.18 5.17 -8.61
C GLN A 20 -7.19 3.67 -8.93
N GLU A 21 -6.05 3.14 -9.35
CA GLU A 21 -5.86 1.72 -9.61
C GLU A 21 -6.02 0.88 -8.33
N ALA A 22 -5.32 1.25 -7.25
CA ALA A 22 -5.47 0.60 -5.95
C ALA A 22 -6.90 0.66 -5.40
N VAL A 23 -7.58 1.81 -5.52
CA VAL A 23 -8.99 1.96 -5.10
C VAL A 23 -9.89 1.01 -5.90
N THR A 24 -9.67 0.88 -7.20
CA THR A 24 -10.47 0.01 -8.07
C THR A 24 -10.31 -1.45 -7.68
N ALA A 25 -9.07 -1.91 -7.48
CA ALA A 25 -8.80 -3.26 -7.03
C ALA A 25 -9.32 -3.52 -5.60
N ALA A 26 -9.13 -2.57 -4.68
CA ALA A 26 -9.53 -2.71 -3.28
C ALA A 26 -11.05 -2.86 -3.10
N ARG A 27 -11.86 -2.27 -3.98
CA ARG A 27 -13.33 -2.48 -3.99
C ARG A 27 -13.71 -3.94 -4.20
N GLN A 28 -12.89 -4.72 -4.90
CA GLN A 28 -13.15 -6.15 -5.16
C GLN A 28 -13.06 -6.98 -3.88
N LEU A 29 -12.27 -6.54 -2.89
CA LEU A 29 -12.12 -7.24 -1.61
C LEU A 29 -13.39 -7.31 -0.79
N ARG A 30 -14.45 -6.53 -1.11
CA ARG A 30 -15.78 -6.74 -0.54
C ARG A 30 -16.31 -8.16 -0.73
N ARG A 31 -15.82 -8.87 -1.75
CA ARG A 31 -16.16 -10.27 -2.09
C ARG A 31 -15.25 -11.30 -1.41
N SER A 32 -14.25 -10.85 -0.63
CA SER A 32 -13.36 -11.74 0.10
C SER A 32 -14.11 -12.47 1.22
N ASN A 33 -13.74 -13.74 1.46
CA ASN A 33 -14.21 -14.50 2.62
C ASN A 33 -13.50 -14.07 3.92
N ARG A 34 -12.32 -13.46 3.83
CA ARG A 34 -11.51 -13.04 4.99
C ARG A 34 -11.91 -11.63 5.48
N PRO A 35 -12.33 -11.48 6.74
CA PRO A 35 -12.67 -10.15 7.28
C PRO A 35 -11.49 -9.18 7.24
N GLU A 36 -10.26 -9.65 7.40
CA GLU A 36 -9.03 -8.86 7.33
C GLU A 36 -8.86 -8.19 5.96
N LEU A 37 -9.18 -8.90 4.87
CA LEU A 37 -9.08 -8.37 3.50
C LEU A 37 -10.23 -7.43 3.18
N ARG A 38 -11.45 -7.72 3.67
CA ARG A 38 -12.56 -6.76 3.56
C ARG A 38 -12.20 -5.44 4.26
N GLN A 39 -11.60 -5.51 5.45
CA GLN A 39 -11.18 -4.34 6.21
C GLN A 39 -10.03 -3.59 5.52
N LEU A 40 -9.01 -4.29 5.02
CA LEU A 40 -7.94 -3.67 4.23
C LEU A 40 -8.52 -2.95 3.00
N GLY A 41 -9.40 -3.61 2.25
CA GLY A 41 -10.04 -3.04 1.07
C GLY A 41 -10.79 -1.74 1.39
N GLN A 42 -11.58 -1.74 2.47
CA GLN A 42 -12.27 -0.53 2.93
C GLN A 42 -11.30 0.59 3.32
N SER A 43 -10.22 0.26 4.04
CA SER A 43 -9.19 1.22 4.45
C SER A 43 -8.51 1.88 3.25
N ILE A 44 -8.10 1.09 2.25
CA ILE A 44 -7.48 1.58 1.01
C ILE A 44 -8.47 2.48 0.26
N VAL A 45 -9.71 2.03 0.06
CA VAL A 45 -10.74 2.81 -0.65
C VAL A 45 -10.95 4.15 0.04
N THR A 46 -11.14 4.17 1.36
CA THR A 46 -11.40 5.41 2.11
C THR A 46 -10.19 6.35 2.04
N THR A 47 -9.00 5.85 2.39
CA THR A 47 -7.80 6.68 2.52
C THR A 47 -7.36 7.21 1.16
N GLN A 48 -7.15 6.32 0.19
CA GLN A 48 -6.61 6.73 -1.11
C GLN A 48 -7.61 7.57 -1.93
N THR A 49 -8.93 7.40 -1.73
CA THR A 49 -9.93 8.33 -2.33
C THR A 49 -9.80 9.75 -1.76
N ALA A 50 -9.63 9.88 -0.45
CA ALA A 50 -9.43 11.19 0.18
C ALA A 50 -8.14 11.85 -0.31
N GLU A 51 -7.06 11.06 -0.44
CA GLU A 51 -5.75 11.51 -0.92
C GLU A 51 -5.80 11.92 -2.40
N ILE A 52 -6.48 11.17 -3.27
CA ILE A 52 -6.75 11.58 -4.67
C ILE A 52 -7.42 12.95 -4.71
N ASN A 53 -8.48 13.14 -3.93
CA ASN A 53 -9.21 14.40 -3.91
C ASN A 53 -8.35 15.56 -3.39
N GLN A 54 -7.49 15.30 -2.42
CA GLN A 54 -6.53 16.28 -1.92
C GLN A 54 -5.51 16.69 -2.98
N MET A 55 -4.88 15.71 -3.65
CA MET A 55 -3.90 15.97 -4.71
C MET A 55 -4.54 16.73 -5.89
N LYS A 56 -5.77 16.39 -6.28
CA LYS A 56 -6.52 17.14 -7.31
C LYS A 56 -6.73 18.60 -6.93
N ARG A 57 -7.11 18.88 -5.68
CA ARG A 57 -7.26 20.27 -5.18
C ARG A 57 -5.95 21.03 -5.19
N TRP A 58 -4.84 20.38 -4.83
CA TRP A 58 -3.51 20.99 -4.88
C TRP A 58 -3.06 21.29 -6.30
N LEU A 59 -3.23 20.35 -7.24
CA LEU A 59 -2.95 20.58 -8.65
C LEU A 59 -3.75 21.76 -9.20
N ALA A 60 -5.06 21.81 -8.94
CA ALA A 60 -5.90 22.92 -9.39
C ALA A 60 -5.49 24.28 -8.80
N ARG A 61 -5.03 24.29 -7.54
CA ARG A 61 -4.65 25.53 -6.84
C ARG A 61 -3.25 26.03 -7.23
N TRP A 62 -2.27 25.14 -7.33
CA TRP A 62 -0.86 25.52 -7.46
C TRP A 62 -0.32 25.37 -8.88
N TYR A 63 -0.97 24.56 -9.72
CA TYR A 63 -0.52 24.26 -11.08
C TYR A 63 -1.65 24.43 -12.12
N PRO A 64 -2.39 25.56 -12.13
CA PRO A 64 -3.59 25.73 -12.96
C PRO A 64 -3.31 25.78 -14.47
N GLN A 65 -2.07 26.09 -14.86
CA GLN A 65 -1.64 26.16 -16.27
C GLN A 65 -0.90 24.90 -16.73
N SER A 66 -0.71 23.92 -15.83
CA SER A 66 -0.05 22.67 -16.19
C SER A 66 -0.99 21.78 -17.00
N PRO A 67 -0.46 20.92 -17.90
CA PRO A 67 -1.27 19.97 -18.64
C PRO A 67 -2.14 19.14 -17.68
N THR A 68 -3.35 18.77 -18.08
CA THR A 68 -4.10 17.81 -17.29
C THR A 68 -3.31 16.50 -17.21
N PRO A 69 -3.19 15.86 -16.03
CA PRO A 69 -2.59 14.54 -15.92
C PRO A 69 -3.21 13.60 -16.96
N ALA A 70 -2.36 12.91 -17.73
CA ALA A 70 -2.84 11.97 -18.72
C ALA A 70 -3.74 10.92 -18.05
N PRO A 71 -4.78 10.41 -18.76
CA PRO A 71 -5.54 9.27 -18.29
C PRO A 71 -4.60 8.06 -18.09
N THR A 72 -5.05 7.12 -17.26
CA THR A 72 -4.33 5.95 -16.73
C THR A 72 -3.26 5.40 -17.70
N PRO A 73 -2.04 5.12 -17.23
CA PRO A 73 -0.99 4.58 -18.10
C PRO A 73 -1.47 3.31 -18.83
N ALA A 74 -0.97 3.09 -20.05
CA ALA A 74 -1.29 1.92 -20.89
C ALA A 74 -0.95 0.56 -20.23
N HIS A 75 -0.24 0.57 -19.10
CA HIS A 75 0.11 -0.59 -18.31
C HIS A 75 -0.35 -0.40 -16.85
N THR A 76 -1.38 -1.16 -16.48
CA THR A 76 -1.88 -1.30 -15.10
C THR A 76 -0.97 -2.27 -14.33
N MET A 77 -0.69 -2.00 -13.05
CA MET A 77 0.06 -2.92 -12.18
C MET A 77 -0.83 -3.95 -11.47
N MET A 78 -2.10 -3.64 -11.26
CA MET A 78 -3.14 -4.52 -10.74
C MET A 78 -3.85 -5.22 -11.90
N PRO A 79 -3.94 -6.56 -11.91
CA PRO A 79 -4.70 -7.27 -12.92
C PRO A 79 -6.21 -7.05 -12.71
N ASP A 80 -7.03 -7.43 -13.69
CA ASP A 80 -8.46 -7.51 -13.48
C ASP A 80 -8.78 -8.63 -12.47
N LEU A 81 -9.44 -8.26 -11.37
CA LEU A 81 -9.83 -9.16 -10.28
C LEU A 81 -11.32 -9.54 -10.35
N SER A 82 -12.07 -9.02 -11.32
CA SER A 82 -13.52 -9.16 -11.41
C SER A 82 -13.99 -10.63 -11.47
N ALA A 83 -13.25 -11.48 -12.20
CA ALA A 83 -13.53 -12.89 -12.38
C ALA A 83 -12.99 -13.80 -11.26
N LEU A 84 -12.15 -13.27 -10.36
CA LEU A 84 -11.54 -14.05 -9.28
C LEU A 84 -12.43 -14.10 -8.05
N SER A 85 -12.38 -15.19 -7.28
CA SER A 85 -13.11 -15.33 -6.02
C SER A 85 -12.33 -16.14 -4.98
N GLY A 86 -12.78 -16.11 -3.73
CA GLY A 86 -12.17 -16.84 -2.63
C GLY A 86 -10.66 -16.59 -2.51
N ASP A 87 -9.89 -17.67 -2.32
CA ASP A 87 -8.44 -17.60 -2.16
C ASP A 87 -7.71 -17.06 -3.39
N GLN A 88 -8.23 -17.27 -4.60
CA GLN A 88 -7.62 -16.74 -5.82
C GLN A 88 -7.71 -15.21 -5.87
N LEU A 89 -8.83 -14.63 -5.43
CA LEU A 89 -8.99 -13.19 -5.32
C LEU A 89 -8.01 -12.61 -4.30
N ASP A 90 -8.02 -13.17 -3.08
CA ASP A 90 -7.20 -12.67 -1.97
C ASP A 90 -5.70 -12.79 -2.28
N LYS A 91 -5.26 -13.95 -2.77
CA LYS A 91 -3.86 -14.19 -3.12
C LYS A 91 -3.41 -13.26 -4.23
N THR A 92 -4.18 -13.16 -5.32
CA THR A 92 -3.84 -12.27 -6.44
C THR A 92 -3.80 -10.82 -5.99
N PHE A 93 -4.78 -10.37 -5.19
CA PHE A 93 -4.76 -9.01 -4.65
C PHE A 93 -3.46 -8.74 -3.88
N LEU A 94 -3.09 -9.60 -2.94
CA LEU A 94 -1.88 -9.42 -2.12
C LEU A 94 -0.60 -9.42 -2.98
N GLN A 95 -0.51 -10.35 -3.93
CA GLN A 95 0.65 -10.49 -4.82
C GLN A 95 0.95 -9.25 -5.65
N TYR A 96 -0.11 -8.54 -6.09
CA TYR A 96 0.03 -7.36 -6.94
C TYR A 96 -0.05 -6.05 -6.14
N MET A 97 -0.79 -5.99 -5.03
CA MET A 97 -0.89 -4.79 -4.21
C MET A 97 0.40 -4.52 -3.43
N ILE A 98 1.18 -5.55 -3.06
CA ILE A 98 2.50 -5.37 -2.43
C ILE A 98 3.46 -4.59 -3.35
N PRO A 99 3.78 -5.03 -4.58
CA PRO A 99 4.65 -4.26 -5.47
C PRO A 99 4.03 -2.93 -5.88
N HIS A 100 2.69 -2.84 -5.99
CA HIS A 100 2.01 -1.57 -6.24
C HIS A 100 2.31 -0.54 -5.14
N HIS A 101 2.16 -0.91 -3.87
CA HIS A 101 2.51 -0.03 -2.75
C HIS A 101 3.99 0.33 -2.71
N LEU A 102 4.87 -0.62 -3.03
CA LEU A 102 6.32 -0.35 -3.06
C LEU A 102 6.69 0.72 -4.11
N MET A 103 5.98 0.78 -5.24
CA MET A 103 6.16 1.85 -6.22
C MET A 103 5.77 3.22 -5.64
N ALA A 104 4.62 3.32 -4.96
CA ALA A 104 4.18 4.58 -4.33
C ALA A 104 5.15 5.04 -3.22
N ILE A 105 5.66 4.10 -2.42
CA ILE A 105 6.71 4.34 -1.42
C ILE A 105 7.98 4.89 -2.09
N MET A 106 8.44 4.26 -3.19
CA MET A 106 9.62 4.69 -3.93
C MET A 106 9.45 6.09 -4.50
N MET A 107 8.31 6.40 -5.12
CA MET A 107 8.01 7.74 -5.65
C MET A 107 8.03 8.80 -4.54
N SER A 108 7.42 8.49 -3.39
CA SER A 108 7.41 9.37 -2.21
C SER A 108 8.83 9.62 -1.68
N GLN A 109 9.66 8.57 -1.66
CA GLN A 109 11.07 8.69 -1.28
C GLN A 109 11.89 9.48 -2.30
N GLN A 110 11.62 9.37 -3.60
CA GLN A 110 12.30 10.18 -4.63
C GLN A 110 11.98 11.66 -4.44
N LEU A 111 10.69 12.02 -4.31
CA LEU A 111 10.25 13.40 -4.04
C LEU A 111 10.99 14.00 -2.83
N LEU A 112 11.04 13.25 -1.71
CA LEU A 112 11.65 13.72 -0.46
C LEU A 112 13.17 13.80 -0.53
N ARG A 113 13.85 12.75 -1.03
CA ARG A 113 15.32 12.70 -1.07
C ARG A 113 15.91 13.72 -2.03
N HIS A 114 15.23 13.98 -3.14
CA HIS A 114 15.68 14.95 -4.13
C HIS A 114 15.17 16.38 -3.82
N GLN A 115 14.50 16.59 -2.69
CA GLN A 115 13.96 17.89 -2.26
C GLN A 115 13.10 18.56 -3.35
N LEU A 116 12.29 17.76 -4.03
CA LEU A 116 11.49 18.20 -5.18
C LEU A 116 10.14 18.81 -4.77
N ALA A 117 9.74 18.67 -3.50
CA ALA A 117 8.53 19.27 -2.97
C ALA A 117 8.70 20.79 -2.79
N GLN A 118 7.84 21.56 -3.43
CA GLN A 118 7.79 23.02 -3.35
C GLN A 118 6.90 23.49 -2.19
N HIS A 119 5.89 22.68 -1.82
CA HIS A 119 4.93 22.97 -0.76
C HIS A 119 5.15 22.00 0.42
N PRO A 120 5.26 22.52 1.67
CA PRO A 120 5.48 21.68 2.85
C PRO A 120 4.33 20.67 3.11
N GLN A 121 3.12 20.99 2.64
CA GLN A 121 1.97 20.08 2.68
C GLN A 121 2.22 18.83 1.84
N VAL A 122 2.86 18.95 0.68
CA VAL A 122 3.15 17.81 -0.21
C VAL A 122 4.29 16.96 0.35
N ALA A 123 5.31 17.58 0.94
CA ALA A 123 6.35 16.84 1.66
C ALA A 123 5.78 16.03 2.85
N SER A 124 4.85 16.62 3.59
CA SER A 124 4.18 15.94 4.71
C SER A 124 3.28 14.81 4.24
N PHE A 125 2.53 15.04 3.17
CA PHE A 125 1.74 14.02 2.51
C PHE A 125 2.58 12.83 2.02
N ALA A 126 3.70 13.08 1.34
CA ALA A 126 4.57 12.02 0.85
C ALA A 126 5.18 11.17 1.98
N ARG A 127 5.51 11.78 3.13
CA ARG A 127 5.92 11.02 4.32
C ARG A 127 4.79 10.12 4.81
N LYS A 128 3.57 10.66 4.93
CA LYS A 128 2.39 9.89 5.34
C LYS A 128 2.14 8.71 4.40
N VAL A 129 2.10 8.94 3.08
CA VAL A 129 1.92 7.87 2.08
C VAL A 129 2.99 6.79 2.22
N ARG A 130 4.28 7.20 2.32
CA ARG A 130 5.40 6.27 2.52
C ARG A 130 5.20 5.39 3.75
N ASP A 131 4.84 5.99 4.89
CA ASP A 131 4.78 5.31 6.17
C ASP A 131 3.55 4.39 6.29
N ASP A 132 2.38 4.88 5.87
CA ASP A 132 1.12 4.12 5.87
C ASP A 132 1.21 2.91 4.93
N GLN A 133 1.70 3.12 3.70
CA GLN A 133 1.82 2.03 2.74
C GLN A 133 2.89 1.02 3.16
N TRP A 134 3.95 1.42 3.87
CA TRP A 134 4.90 0.48 4.45
C TRP A 134 4.23 -0.43 5.50
N ALA A 135 3.39 0.13 6.36
CA ALA A 135 2.63 -0.64 7.34
C ALA A 135 1.65 -1.61 6.66
N GLU A 136 0.99 -1.19 5.59
CA GLU A 136 0.15 -2.07 4.76
C GLU A 136 0.95 -3.18 4.08
N VAL A 137 2.11 -2.90 3.49
CA VAL A 137 3.00 -3.91 2.90
C VAL A 137 3.40 -4.97 3.92
N ARG A 138 3.75 -4.56 5.15
CA ARG A 138 4.09 -5.53 6.21
C ARG A 138 2.92 -6.46 6.54
N ARG A 139 1.71 -5.90 6.70
CA ARG A 139 0.49 -6.69 6.95
C ARG A 139 0.19 -7.64 5.79
N MET A 140 0.21 -7.14 4.56
CA MET A 140 -0.05 -7.94 3.37
C MET A 140 0.96 -9.08 3.19
N ARG A 141 2.26 -8.83 3.41
CA ARG A 141 3.29 -9.87 3.37
C ARG A 141 3.06 -10.93 4.45
N HIS A 142 2.75 -10.49 5.67
CA HIS A 142 2.45 -11.40 6.77
C HIS A 142 1.28 -12.33 6.42
N TRP A 143 0.17 -11.78 5.95
CA TRP A 143 -1.00 -12.54 5.51
C TRP A 143 -0.72 -13.46 4.32
N LEU A 144 0.02 -12.97 3.33
CA LEU A 144 0.39 -13.76 2.15
C LEU A 144 1.21 -15.00 2.55
N THR A 145 2.16 -14.84 3.46
CA THR A 145 2.94 -15.96 4.02
C THR A 145 2.09 -16.86 4.91
N GLN A 146 1.29 -16.28 5.82
CA GLN A 146 0.50 -17.03 6.80
C GLN A 146 -0.56 -17.92 6.13
N TRP A 147 -1.24 -17.43 5.09
CA TRP A 147 -2.35 -18.17 4.48
C TRP A 147 -1.96 -19.01 3.27
N TYR A 148 -0.88 -18.65 2.56
CA TYR A 148 -0.50 -19.30 1.29
C TYR A 148 0.94 -19.84 1.26
N GLY A 149 1.70 -19.69 2.36
CA GLY A 149 3.09 -20.14 2.45
C GLY A 149 4.04 -19.38 1.50
N HIS A 150 5.21 -19.96 1.27
CA HIS A 150 6.26 -19.35 0.43
C HIS A 150 5.90 -19.35 -1.08
N GLN A 151 4.86 -20.10 -1.46
CA GLN A 151 4.25 -20.10 -2.80
C GLN A 151 3.40 -18.83 -3.07
N GLY A 152 3.30 -17.95 -2.07
CA GLY A 152 2.58 -16.68 -2.13
C GLY A 152 3.33 -15.58 -2.88
N MET A 153 4.65 -15.62 -2.96
CA MET A 153 5.42 -14.64 -3.74
C MET A 153 5.54 -15.15 -5.18
N PRO A 154 5.11 -14.41 -6.22
CA PRO A 154 5.41 -14.83 -7.57
C PRO A 154 6.94 -14.91 -7.71
N CYS A 155 7.45 -16.12 -7.83
CA CYS A 155 8.77 -16.35 -8.39
C CYS A 155 8.73 -15.75 -9.80
N VAL A 156 9.67 -14.86 -10.13
CA VAL A 156 9.93 -14.49 -11.52
C VAL A 156 9.99 -15.77 -12.36
N PRO A 157 9.39 -15.83 -13.56
CA PRO A 157 9.42 -17.05 -14.36
C PRO A 157 10.88 -17.52 -14.53
N ARG A 158 11.16 -18.77 -14.17
CA ARG A 158 12.41 -19.42 -14.55
C ARG A 158 12.47 -19.41 -16.08
N MET A 159 13.39 -18.61 -16.63
CA MET A 159 13.71 -18.64 -18.06
C MET A 159 14.06 -20.08 -18.46
N PRO A 160 13.50 -20.64 -19.54
CA PRO A 160 13.88 -21.96 -20.00
C PRO A 160 15.32 -21.90 -20.55
N GLY A 161 16.26 -22.62 -19.91
CA GLY A 161 17.61 -22.71 -20.46
C GLY A 161 18.78 -23.05 -19.54
N THR A 162 18.59 -23.28 -18.23
CA THR A 162 19.68 -23.78 -17.37
C THR A 162 19.37 -25.16 -16.80
N PRO A 163 20.10 -26.22 -17.19
CA PRO A 163 20.04 -27.51 -16.50
C PRO A 163 20.57 -27.32 -15.08
N GLY A 164 19.67 -27.36 -14.10
CA GLY A 164 20.06 -27.44 -12.69
C GLY A 164 20.51 -28.86 -12.37
N THR A 165 21.72 -29.00 -11.84
CA THR A 165 22.25 -30.24 -11.29
C THR A 165 21.36 -30.75 -10.14
N PRO A 166 21.02 -32.05 -10.07
CA PRO A 166 20.31 -32.61 -8.92
C PRO A 166 21.18 -32.50 -7.65
N GLY A 167 20.71 -31.74 -6.66
CA GLY A 167 21.28 -31.73 -5.32
C GLY A 167 20.95 -33.03 -4.61
N THR A 168 21.95 -33.62 -3.97
CA THR A 168 21.87 -34.84 -3.17
C THR A 168 21.02 -34.65 -1.91
N PRO A 169 20.29 -35.67 -1.43
CA PRO A 169 19.60 -35.62 -0.13
C PRO A 169 20.63 -35.71 1.01
N GLY A 170 20.73 -34.65 1.81
CA GLY A 170 21.46 -34.64 3.08
C GLY A 170 20.64 -35.28 4.20
N THR A 171 21.32 -36.03 5.06
CA THR A 171 20.84 -36.91 6.13
C THR A 171 20.11 -36.21 7.29
N PRO A 172 19.25 -36.94 8.05
CA PRO A 172 18.60 -36.41 9.26
C PRO A 172 19.56 -36.38 10.46
N GLY A 173 19.75 -35.20 11.04
CA GLY A 173 20.44 -34.98 12.31
C GLY A 173 19.49 -34.98 13.50
N THR A 174 19.99 -35.47 14.62
CA THR A 174 19.36 -35.83 15.92
C THR A 174 18.63 -34.72 16.70
N PRO A 175 17.79 -35.09 17.70
CA PRO A 175 17.05 -34.13 18.51
C PRO A 175 17.89 -33.64 19.71
N GLU A 176 17.94 -32.33 19.93
CA GLU A 176 18.32 -31.75 21.22
C GLU A 176 17.08 -31.13 21.89
N THR A 177 16.92 -31.47 23.16
CA THR A 177 15.88 -31.06 24.11
C THR A 177 16.13 -29.66 24.70
N PRO A 178 15.15 -29.08 25.42
CA PRO A 178 14.91 -27.63 25.45
C PRO A 178 15.48 -26.94 26.69
N GLU A 179 15.69 -25.62 26.58
CA GLU A 179 15.85 -24.74 27.72
C GLU A 179 14.87 -23.55 27.62
N ALA A 180 14.01 -23.43 28.63
CA ALA A 180 13.14 -22.29 28.91
C ALA A 180 13.98 -21.18 29.58
N THR A 181 13.69 -19.88 29.54
CA THR A 181 12.52 -19.16 30.11
C THR A 181 12.78 -17.60 29.95
N PRO A 182 12.01 -16.63 30.49
CA PRO A 182 11.14 -15.72 29.73
C PRO A 182 11.43 -14.19 29.86
N GLY A 183 10.60 -13.36 29.19
CA GLY A 183 10.42 -11.91 29.44
C GLY A 183 10.81 -11.04 28.23
N THR A 184 10.06 -10.06 27.74
CA THR A 184 9.06 -9.18 28.38
C THR A 184 8.14 -8.62 27.29
N GLY A 185 6.84 -8.57 27.55
CA GLY A 185 5.84 -7.99 26.66
C GLY A 185 6.04 -6.49 26.48
N GLN A 186 5.92 -6.03 25.24
CA GLN A 186 5.71 -4.62 24.92
C GLN A 186 4.33 -4.45 24.29
N THR A 187 3.47 -3.84 25.08
CA THR A 187 2.11 -3.40 24.78
C THR A 187 2.13 -2.30 23.71
N LEU A 188 1.27 -2.43 22.69
CA LEU A 188 0.96 -1.36 21.73
C LEU A 188 0.19 -0.22 22.45
N PRO A 189 0.48 1.06 22.17
CA PRO A 189 -0.37 2.14 22.67
C PRO A 189 -1.69 2.25 21.86
N PRO A 190 -2.82 2.62 22.51
CA PRO A 190 -4.08 2.87 21.83
C PRO A 190 -4.09 4.22 21.09
N GLY A 191 -4.93 4.27 20.05
CA GLY A 191 -5.10 5.43 19.18
C GLY A 191 -5.68 6.66 19.91
N HIS A 192 -5.26 7.84 19.47
CA HIS A 192 -5.83 9.11 19.89
C HIS A 192 -7.21 9.31 19.26
N GLU A 193 -8.27 9.17 20.06
CA GLU A 193 -9.57 9.78 19.80
C GLU A 193 -9.49 11.29 20.06
N SER A 194 -9.58 12.10 19.01
CA SER A 194 -9.82 13.54 19.13
C SER A 194 -11.29 13.78 19.44
N GLN A 195 -11.61 14.02 20.71
CA GLN A 195 -12.89 14.59 21.11
C GLN A 195 -12.93 16.07 20.69
N ALA A 196 -13.77 16.39 19.71
CA ALA A 196 -14.16 17.76 19.42
C ALA A 196 -15.29 18.14 20.38
N THR A 197 -14.98 18.91 21.43
CA THR A 197 -15.98 19.56 22.26
C THR A 197 -16.61 20.72 21.48
N SER A 198 -17.83 20.50 21.00
CA SER A 198 -18.70 21.55 20.46
C SER A 198 -19.29 22.34 21.63
N THR A 199 -18.88 23.60 21.81
CA THR A 199 -19.52 24.51 22.77
C THR A 199 -20.53 25.36 21.99
N GLN A 200 -21.82 25.12 22.20
CA GLN A 200 -22.88 26.06 21.80
C GLN A 200 -22.93 27.24 22.78
N PRO A 201 -23.21 28.48 22.31
CA PRO A 201 -23.55 29.57 23.19
C PRO A 201 -25.04 29.49 23.59
N THR A 202 -25.33 29.62 24.89
CA THR A 202 -26.67 29.87 25.44
C THR A 202 -27.12 31.31 25.18
N PRO A 203 -28.41 31.56 24.92
CA PRO A 203 -28.96 32.91 24.85
C PRO A 203 -29.38 33.36 26.26
N THR A 204 -29.11 34.60 26.61
CA THR A 204 -29.84 35.30 27.69
C THR A 204 -30.27 36.66 27.16
N GLY A 205 -31.59 36.81 27.02
CA GLY A 205 -32.22 38.11 26.98
C GLY A 205 -32.55 38.57 28.39
N THR A 206 -32.51 39.88 28.60
CA THR A 206 -33.58 40.70 29.18
C THR A 206 -33.33 42.11 28.69
#